data_AF-A0A5N9GJ00-F1
#
_entry.id   AF-A0A5N9GJ00-F1
#
_cell.length_a   1.000
_cell.length_b   1.000
_cell.length_c   1.000
_cell.angle_alpha   90.00
_cell.angle_beta   90.00
_cell.angle_gamma   90.00
#
_symmetry.space_group_name_H-M   'P 1'
#
loop_
_entity.id
_entity.type
_entity.pdbx_description
1 polymer ?
#
loop_
_entity_poly.entity_id
_entity_poly.type
_entity_poly.pdbx_seq_one_letter_code
_entity_poly.pdbx_strand_id
1 'polypeptide(L)' 'MVAAGRIIAYSFTINPVSEDSVNIDVGAKAPDFTLKSDQNQDISLASYCGSKITILAFFPFAFTGG' A
#
# COMPACT_ATOMS: atom_id res chain seq x y z
N MET A 1 -28.00 -47.95 15.78
CA MET A 1 -28.13 -46.62 15.17
C MET A 1 -26.97 -45.77 15.70
N VAL A 2 -25.97 -45.44 14.88
CA VAL A 2 -24.85 -44.54 15.23
C VAL A 2 -24.72 -43.52 14.10
N ALA A 3 -24.88 -42.24 14.41
CA ALA A 3 -24.76 -41.14 13.47
C ALA A 3 -23.28 -40.80 13.26
N ALA A 4 -22.75 -41.03 12.06
CA ALA A 4 -21.41 -40.62 11.67
C ALA A 4 -21.41 -39.11 11.35
N GLY A 5 -20.82 -38.30 12.24
CA GLY A 5 -20.62 -36.86 12.01
C GLY A 5 -19.61 -36.62 10.89
N ARG A 6 -20.00 -35.81 9.89
CA ARG A 6 -19.14 -35.39 8.78
C ARG A 6 -18.37 -34.13 9.19
N ILE A 7 -17.06 -34.23 9.31
CA ILE A 7 -16.17 -33.07 9.44
C ILE A 7 -15.94 -32.54 8.03
N ILE A 8 -16.38 -31.31 7.75
CA ILE A 8 -16.05 -30.61 6.50
C ILE A 8 -14.84 -29.73 6.78
N ALA A 9 -13.69 -30.07 6.20
CA ALA A 9 -12.52 -29.21 6.21
C ALA A 9 -12.64 -28.17 5.08
N TYR A 10 -12.48 -26.89 5.42
CA TYR A 10 -12.42 -25.80 4.45
C TYR A 10 -10.96 -25.39 4.29
N SER A 11 -10.37 -25.68 3.13
CA SER A 11 -9.02 -25.21 2.78
C SER A 11 -9.13 -23.86 2.10
N PHE A 12 -8.54 -22.82 2.69
CA PHE A 12 -8.36 -21.52 2.05
C PHE A 12 -6.95 -21.46 1.45
N THR A 13 -6.86 -21.39 0.12
CA THR A 13 -5.58 -21.14 -0.56
C THR A 13 -5.25 -19.66 -0.44
N ILE A 14 -4.26 -19.32 0.37
CA ILE A 14 -3.63 -18.00 0.32
C ILE A 14 -2.85 -17.90 -0.99
N ASN A 15 -3.31 -17.04 -1.91
CA ASN A 15 -2.48 -16.64 -3.03
C ASN A 15 -1.30 -15.83 -2.47
N PRO A 16 -0.04 -16.15 -2.80
CA PRO A 16 1.09 -15.34 -2.38
C PRO A 16 0.90 -13.93 -2.94
N VAL A 17 1.02 -12.92 -2.08
CA VAL A 17 1.13 -11.53 -2.53
C VAL A 17 2.40 -11.47 -3.39
N SER A 18 2.25 -11.20 -4.67
CA SER A 18 3.35 -11.09 -5.63
C SER A 18 4.34 -10.04 -5.12
N GLU A 19 5.52 -10.50 -4.72
CA GLU A 19 6.62 -9.71 -4.14
C GLU A 19 7.33 -8.86 -5.20
N ASP A 20 6.65 -7.86 -5.76
CA ASP A 20 7.36 -6.68 -6.26
C ASP A 20 7.75 -5.84 -5.03
N SER A 21 8.61 -6.41 -4.18
CA SER A 21 9.10 -5.81 -2.94
C SER A 21 10.03 -4.66 -3.31
N VAL A 22 9.47 -3.46 -3.44
CA VAL A 22 10.26 -2.23 -3.42
C VAL A 22 11.03 -2.20 -2.10
N ASN A 23 12.35 -2.27 -2.18
CA ASN A 23 13.24 -2.12 -1.03
C ASN A 23 13.23 -0.65 -0.57
N ILE A 24 12.90 -0.42 0.71
CA ILE A 24 12.84 0.90 1.34
C ILE A 24 13.96 1.00 2.39
N ASP A 25 15.19 1.10 1.91
CA ASP A 25 16.37 1.27 2.77
C ASP A 25 16.90 2.71 2.74
N VAL A 26 17.64 3.09 3.79
CA VAL A 26 18.30 4.41 3.83
C VAL A 26 19.33 4.51 2.70
N GLY A 27 19.24 5.58 1.91
CA GLY A 27 20.10 5.80 0.75
C GLY A 27 19.61 5.10 -0.54
N ALA A 28 18.61 4.22 -0.45
CA ALA A 28 17.93 3.71 -1.63
C ALA A 28 17.10 4.82 -2.29
N LYS A 29 16.94 4.74 -3.62
CA LYS A 29 16.07 5.66 -4.35
C LYS A 29 14.62 5.40 -3.92
N ALA A 30 13.91 6.46 -3.52
CA ALA A 30 12.50 6.37 -3.20
C ALA A 30 11.69 5.86 -4.41
N PRO A 31 10.74 4.93 -4.23
CA PRO A 31 9.83 4.52 -5.28
C PRO A 31 8.99 5.68 -5.80
N ASP A 32 8.74 5.67 -7.10
CA ASP A 32 7.88 6.67 -7.70
C ASP A 32 6.41 6.32 -7.47
N PHE A 33 5.60 7.36 -7.29
CA PHE A 33 4.16 7.26 -7.17
C PHE A 33 3.52 8.57 -7.64
N THR A 34 2.26 8.48 -8.06
CA THR A 34 1.45 9.63 -8.47
C THR A 34 0.21 9.70 -7.60
N LEU A 35 -0.04 10.85 -6.98
CA LEU A 35 -1.21 11.12 -6.16
C LEU A 35 -2.01 12.28 -6.74
N LYS A 36 -3.32 12.28 -6.48
CA LYS A 36 -4.16 13.43 -6.73
C LYS A 36 -3.95 14.49 -5.65
N SER A 37 -3.77 15.75 -6.07
CA SER A 37 -3.82 16.89 -5.17
C SER A 37 -5.28 17.25 -4.79
N ASP A 38 -5.43 18.17 -3.85
CA ASP A 38 -6.71 18.82 -3.51
C ASP A 38 -7.35 19.53 -4.72
N GLN A 39 -6.54 19.98 -5.67
CA GLN A 39 -6.98 20.56 -6.94
C GLN A 39 -7.22 19.52 -8.05
N ASN A 40 -7.26 18.22 -7.71
CA ASN A 40 -7.46 17.10 -8.63
C ASN A 40 -6.37 16.96 -9.72
N GLN A 41 -5.21 17.55 -9.49
CA GLN A 41 -4.04 17.42 -10.37
C GLN A 41 -3.25 16.17 -10.03
N ASP A 42 -2.68 15.52 -11.03
CA ASP A 42 -1.74 14.42 -10.82
C ASP A 42 -0.36 14.95 -10.44
N ILE A 43 0.12 14.57 -9.27
CA ILE A 43 1.42 14.96 -8.73
C ILE A 43 2.27 13.71 -8.54
N SER A 44 3.39 13.63 -9.26
CA SER A 44 4.35 12.52 -9.14
C SER A 44 5.54 12.87 -8.27
N LEU A 45 6.06 11.90 -7.50
CA LEU A 45 7.26 12.09 -6.68
C LEU A 45 8.48 12.45 -7.55
N ALA A 46 8.61 11.82 -8.73
CA ALA A 46 9.69 12.08 -9.67
C ALA A 46 9.86 13.57 -10.04
N SER A 47 8.76 14.35 -10.05
CA SER A 47 8.78 15.79 -10.35
C SER A 47 9.56 16.64 -9.34
N TYR A 48 9.83 16.10 -8.14
CA TYR A 48 10.60 16.78 -7.10
C TYR A 48 12.01 16.23 -6.91
N CYS A 49 12.35 15.13 -7.56
CA CYS A 49 13.65 14.47 -7.44
C CYS A 49 14.79 15.42 -7.86
N GLY A 50 15.79 15.60 -6.98
CA GLY A 50 16.95 16.45 -7.24
C GLY A 50 16.69 17.96 -7.22
N SER A 51 15.43 18.39 -7.09
CA SER A 51 15.07 19.81 -7.07
C SER A 51 14.77 20.32 -5.67
N LYS A 52 14.17 19.48 -4.81
CA LYS A 52 13.76 19.84 -3.44
C LYS A 52 13.88 18.64 -2.50
N ILE A 53 14.07 18.91 -1.21
CA ILE A 53 13.90 17.89 -0.16
C ILE A 53 12.39 17.65 -0.02
N THR A 54 11.96 16.40 -0.17
CA THR A 54 10.56 15.99 -0.11
C THR A 54 10.35 15.01 1.04
N ILE A 55 9.28 15.20 1.82
CA ILE A 55 8.88 14.35 2.93
C ILE A 55 7.53 13.71 2.57
N LEU A 56 7.42 12.39 2.73
CA LEU A 56 6.16 11.66 2.61
C LEU A 56 5.64 11.32 4.00
N ALA A 57 4.42 11.74 4.31
CA ALA A 57 3.75 11.45 5.58
C ALA A 57 2.32 10.95 5.31
N PHE A 58 1.91 9.89 6.00
CA PHE A 58 0.59 9.28 5.86
C PHE A 58 -0.28 9.62 7.07
N PHE A 59 -1.48 10.15 6.81
CA PHE A 59 -2.45 10.53 7.83
C PHE A 59 -3.80 9.83 7.55
N PRO A 60 -4.07 8.65 8.15
CA PRO A 60 -5.28 7.87 7.88
C PRO A 60 -6.60 8.62 8.19
N PHE A 61 -6.53 9.68 8.98
CA PHE A 61 -7.67 10.53 9.37
C PHE A 61 -7.41 12.02 9.08
N ALA A 62 -6.61 12.33 8.07
CA ALA A 62 -6.60 13.68 7.52
C ALA A 62 -7.98 13.95 6.89
N PHE A 63 -8.53 15.14 7.10
CA PHE A 63 -9.79 15.61 6.50
C PHE A 63 -11.11 15.23 7.19
N THR A 64 -11.10 14.93 8.50
CA THR A 64 -12.37 14.92 9.24
C THR A 64 -12.72 16.32 9.71
N GLY A 65 -13.77 16.89 9.11
CA GLY A 65 -14.43 18.06 9.67
C GLY A 65 -14.98 17.69 11.04
N GLY A 66 -14.47 18.34 12.09
CA GLY A 66 -15.08 18.30 13.41
C GLY A 66 -16.45 18.98 13.41
#